data_AF-A0A1F5G8E4-F1
#
_entry.id   AF-A0A1F5G8E4-F1
#
_cell.length_a   1.000
_cell.length_b   1.000
_cell.length_c   1.000
_cell.angle_alpha   90.00
_cell.angle_beta   90.00
_cell.angle_gamma   90.00
#
_symmetry.space_group_name_H-M   'P 1'
#
loop_
_entity.id
_entity.type
_entity.pdbx_description
1 polymer ?
#
loop_
_entity_poly.entity_id
_entity_poly.type
_entity_poly.pdbx_seq_one_letter_code
_entity_poly.pdbx_strand_id
1 'polypeptide(L)'
;MIKKIQTFILSLIAVFVATAAVNAQATGAPTLEIITPGEDQIIYGNTIPILFNVENFEIVNYEENTKPTAGQGHIHIWLDDENPTPVSANKVVENTFTFSDVPYGQHTLMAELVGNTHQSLTPPQKMTVNFTNAEIASSEAAATSGFDKNTALVILVVVALVIIAAWWYTKEEDEEEISETKPKRTKKAIAKKTTRKKTK
;
A
#
# COMPACT_ATOMS: atom_id res chain seq x y z
N MET A 1 -17.34 90.10 -41.55
CA MET A 1 -16.17 89.24 -41.27
C MET A 1 -16.62 88.11 -40.37
N ILE A 2 -16.72 86.89 -40.91
CA ILE A 2 -17.14 85.69 -40.17
C ILE A 2 -16.23 84.56 -40.65
N LYS A 3 -15.50 83.93 -39.72
CA LYS A 3 -14.92 82.57 -39.79
C LYS A 3 -13.97 82.40 -38.59
N LYS A 4 -13.86 81.29 -37.88
CA LYS A 4 -14.61 80.05 -37.65
C LYS A 4 -13.88 79.46 -36.42
N ILE A 5 -14.60 79.10 -35.36
CA ILE A 5 -14.02 78.43 -34.18
C ILE A 5 -13.87 76.94 -34.55
N GLN A 6 -12.65 76.44 -34.62
CA GLN A 6 -12.37 75.01 -34.77
C GLN A 6 -12.17 74.39 -33.39
N THR A 7 -13.18 73.67 -32.92
CA THR A 7 -13.10 72.79 -31.75
C THR A 7 -12.57 71.43 -32.24
N PHE A 8 -11.39 71.03 -31.78
CA PHE A 8 -10.82 69.71 -32.03
C PHE A 8 -11.26 68.78 -30.89
N ILE A 9 -12.21 67.88 -31.16
CA ILE A 9 -12.60 66.81 -30.24
C ILE A 9 -11.78 65.58 -30.61
N LEU A 10 -10.78 65.25 -29.78
CA LEU A 10 -10.01 64.02 -29.89
C LEU A 10 -10.83 62.90 -29.23
N SER A 11 -11.46 62.04 -30.03
CA SER A 11 -12.15 60.84 -29.56
C SER A 11 -11.12 59.73 -29.37
N LEU A 12 -10.85 59.37 -28.11
CA LEU A 12 -10.01 58.24 -27.74
C LEU A 12 -10.90 56.99 -27.66
N ILE A 13 -10.87 56.16 -28.70
CA ILE A 13 -11.55 54.85 -28.71
C ILE A 13 -10.59 53.83 -28.09
N ALA A 14 -10.85 53.45 -26.84
CA ALA A 14 -10.19 52.31 -26.21
C ALA A 14 -10.93 51.03 -26.64
N VAL A 15 -10.33 50.25 -27.53
CA VAL A 15 -10.80 48.91 -27.89
C VAL A 15 -10.40 47.95 -26.77
N PHE A 16 -11.34 47.61 -25.90
CA PHE A 16 -11.17 46.60 -24.88
C PHE A 16 -11.35 45.22 -25.52
N VAL A 17 -10.26 44.53 -25.83
CA VAL A 17 -10.30 43.14 -26.29
C VAL A 17 -10.52 42.25 -25.07
N ALA A 18 -11.76 41.85 -24.83
CA ALA A 18 -12.08 40.86 -23.82
C ALA A 18 -11.64 39.47 -24.30
N THR A 19 -10.51 38.99 -23.82
CA THR A 19 -10.15 37.57 -23.93
C THR A 19 -11.04 36.79 -22.98
N ALA A 20 -12.09 36.16 -23.50
CA ALA A 20 -12.85 35.18 -22.73
C ALA A 20 -11.95 33.95 -22.52
N ALA A 21 -11.53 33.72 -21.28
CA ALA A 21 -10.95 32.44 -20.89
C ALA A 21 -12.04 31.37 -21.07
N VAL A 22 -11.82 30.46 -22.02
CA VAL A 22 -12.67 29.29 -22.20
C VAL A 22 -12.31 28.32 -21.08
N ASN A 23 -13.03 28.39 -19.96
CA ASN A 23 -12.98 27.32 -18.97
C ASN A 23 -13.55 26.07 -19.65
N ALA A 24 -12.72 25.04 -19.81
CA ALA A 24 -13.17 23.72 -20.18
C ALA A 24 -14.10 23.20 -19.07
N GLN A 25 -15.40 23.43 -19.22
CA GLN A 25 -16.39 22.80 -18.37
C GLN A 25 -16.44 21.33 -18.76
N ALA A 26 -16.27 20.44 -17.77
CA ALA A 26 -16.58 19.03 -17.95
C ALA A 26 -18.00 18.92 -18.52
N THR A 27 -18.14 18.21 -19.64
CA THR A 27 -19.37 18.23 -20.46
C THR A 27 -20.47 17.29 -19.94
N GLY A 28 -20.38 16.86 -18.67
CA GLY A 28 -21.30 15.93 -18.03
C GLY A 28 -21.58 16.30 -16.58
N ALA A 29 -22.63 15.72 -16.00
CA ALA A 29 -22.87 15.85 -14.56
C ALA A 29 -21.72 15.19 -13.79
N PRO A 30 -21.28 15.77 -12.66
CA PRO A 30 -20.25 15.16 -11.82
C PRO A 30 -20.77 13.85 -11.23
N THR A 31 -19.90 12.84 -11.18
CA THR A 31 -20.21 11.53 -10.59
C THR A 31 -19.18 11.15 -9.54
N LEU A 32 -19.63 10.42 -8.52
CA LEU A 32 -18.80 9.87 -7.46
C LEU A 32 -19.15 8.40 -7.28
N GLU A 33 -18.14 7.55 -7.24
CA GLU A 33 -18.25 6.13 -6.94
C GLU A 33 -17.18 5.71 -5.94
N ILE A 34 -17.53 4.82 -5.01
CA ILE A 34 -16.61 4.20 -4.07
C ILE A 34 -16.19 2.86 -4.66
N ILE A 35 -14.93 2.74 -5.09
CA ILE A 35 -14.37 1.52 -5.69
C ILE A 35 -13.87 0.55 -4.62
N THR A 36 -13.33 1.09 -3.53
CA THR A 36 -12.90 0.32 -2.36
C THR A 36 -13.19 1.16 -1.11
N PRO A 37 -13.77 0.59 -0.05
CA PRO A 37 -14.41 -0.73 -0.01
C PRO A 37 -15.59 -0.82 -0.99
N GLY A 38 -15.78 -2.00 -1.59
CA GLY A 38 -17.01 -2.33 -2.32
C GLY A 38 -18.12 -2.76 -1.35
N GLU A 39 -19.36 -2.77 -1.85
CA GLU A 39 -20.50 -3.24 -1.05
C GLU A 39 -20.28 -4.67 -0.56
N ASP A 40 -20.53 -4.90 0.73
CA ASP A 40 -20.36 -6.15 1.47
C ASP A 40 -18.93 -6.74 1.41
N GLN A 41 -17.92 -5.94 1.04
CA GLN A 41 -16.54 -6.39 0.98
C GLN A 41 -16.00 -6.72 2.37
N ILE A 42 -15.24 -7.82 2.48
CA ILE A 42 -14.44 -8.14 3.67
C ILE A 42 -13.00 -7.69 3.45
N ILE A 43 -12.49 -6.84 4.35
CA ILE A 43 -11.10 -6.36 4.38
C ILE A 43 -10.38 -6.95 5.59
N TYR A 44 -9.21 -7.57 5.38
CA TYR A 44 -8.43 -8.10 6.49
C TYR A 44 -7.47 -7.02 7.05
N GLY A 45 -7.51 -6.82 8.36
CA GLY A 45 -6.76 -5.79 9.08
C GLY A 45 -7.62 -4.59 9.48
N ASN A 46 -7.01 -3.69 10.26
CA ASN A 46 -7.65 -2.48 10.80
C ASN A 46 -7.29 -1.21 10.00
N THR A 47 -6.59 -1.36 8.87
CA THR A 47 -6.26 -0.28 7.95
C THR A 47 -7.15 -0.41 6.72
N ILE A 48 -8.03 0.56 6.50
CA ILE A 48 -9.06 0.51 5.47
C ILE A 48 -8.66 1.46 4.34
N PRO A 49 -8.16 0.93 3.20
CA PRO A 49 -7.91 1.74 2.03
C PRO A 49 -9.24 2.15 1.39
N ILE A 50 -9.31 3.40 0.98
CA ILE A 50 -10.44 3.94 0.24
C ILE A 50 -9.96 4.42 -1.12
N LEU A 51 -10.68 4.02 -2.16
CA LEU A 51 -10.45 4.44 -3.54
C LEU A 51 -11.77 4.96 -4.13
N PHE A 52 -11.72 6.16 -4.68
CA PHE A 52 -12.83 6.78 -5.39
C PHE A 52 -12.60 6.79 -6.89
N ASN A 53 -13.69 6.66 -7.64
CA ASN A 53 -13.76 7.07 -9.03
C ASN A 53 -14.61 8.33 -9.12
N VAL A 54 -14.04 9.40 -9.66
CA VAL A 54 -14.68 10.70 -9.80
C VAL A 54 -14.58 11.12 -11.25
N GLU A 55 -15.72 11.38 -11.89
CA GLU A 55 -15.77 11.84 -13.28
C GLU A 55 -16.46 13.19 -13.39
N ASN A 56 -16.10 13.94 -14.43
CA ASN A 56 -16.63 15.29 -14.72
C ASN A 56 -16.49 16.28 -13.55
N PHE A 57 -15.51 16.06 -12.68
CA PHE A 57 -15.22 16.91 -11.54
C PHE A 57 -13.74 16.86 -11.20
N GLU A 58 -13.16 18.01 -10.91
CA GLU A 58 -11.75 18.14 -10.56
C GLU A 58 -11.61 18.22 -9.03
N ILE A 59 -10.91 17.24 -8.46
CA ILE A 59 -10.56 17.25 -7.05
C ILE A 59 -9.37 18.20 -6.85
N VAL A 60 -9.57 19.21 -6.00
CA VAL A 60 -8.59 20.26 -5.71
C VAL A 60 -8.42 20.44 -4.20
N ASN A 61 -7.28 20.98 -3.79
CA ASN A 61 -7.10 21.41 -2.41
C ASN A 61 -7.93 22.68 -2.15
N TYR A 62 -8.93 22.57 -1.27
CA TYR A 62 -9.84 23.65 -0.92
C TYR A 62 -9.16 24.81 -0.14
N GLU A 63 -8.01 24.56 0.50
CA GLU A 63 -7.24 25.57 1.21
C GLU A 63 -6.50 26.50 0.24
N GLU A 64 -6.10 25.97 -0.92
CA GLU A 64 -5.47 26.73 -1.99
C GLU A 64 -6.51 27.35 -2.94
N ASN A 65 -7.67 26.70 -3.08
CA ASN A 65 -8.75 27.08 -4.00
C ASN A 65 -9.98 27.57 -3.24
N THR A 66 -9.84 28.65 -2.49
CA THR A 66 -10.89 29.15 -1.57
C THR A 66 -12.14 29.75 -2.23
N LYS A 67 -12.12 29.98 -3.55
CA LYS A 67 -13.24 30.57 -4.28
C LYS A 67 -14.16 29.48 -4.83
N PRO A 68 -15.48 29.73 -4.89
CA PRO A 68 -16.41 28.81 -5.53
C PRO A 68 -16.12 28.77 -7.04
N THR A 69 -15.69 27.61 -7.53
CA THR A 69 -15.46 27.35 -8.95
C THR A 69 -16.28 26.14 -9.36
N ALA A 70 -17.04 26.26 -10.45
CA ALA A 70 -17.89 25.17 -10.94
C ALA A 70 -17.03 23.99 -11.43
N GLY A 71 -17.43 22.77 -11.08
CA GLY A 71 -16.71 21.55 -11.45
C GLY A 71 -15.44 21.29 -10.63
N GLN A 72 -15.20 22.06 -9.56
CA GLN A 72 -14.06 21.89 -8.66
C GLN A 72 -14.50 21.73 -7.21
N GLY A 73 -13.76 20.93 -6.45
CA GLY A 73 -13.98 20.75 -5.03
C GLY A 73 -13.23 19.55 -4.48
N HIS A 74 -13.84 18.87 -3.53
CA HIS A 74 -13.21 17.79 -2.78
C HIS A 74 -14.25 16.84 -2.19
N ILE A 75 -13.81 15.78 -1.52
CA ILE A 75 -14.69 14.74 -1.00
C ILE A 75 -14.80 14.89 0.52
N HIS A 76 -16.01 14.83 1.05
CA HIS A 76 -16.27 14.63 2.48
C HIS A 76 -16.56 13.17 2.70
N ILE A 77 -15.92 12.56 3.71
CA ILE A 77 -16.13 11.16 4.04
C ILE A 77 -16.41 10.98 5.53
N TRP A 78 -17.24 9.99 5.84
CA TRP A 78 -17.64 9.62 7.18
C TRP A 78 -17.61 8.11 7.33
N LEU A 79 -17.05 7.63 8.44
CA LEU A 79 -17.05 6.23 8.81
C LEU A 79 -17.91 6.07 10.06
N ASP A 80 -18.98 5.29 9.97
CA ASP A 80 -19.91 4.99 11.07
C ASP A 80 -20.53 6.23 11.75
N ASP A 81 -20.66 7.35 11.03
CA ASP A 81 -21.32 8.55 11.54
C ASP A 81 -22.83 8.46 11.29
N GLU A 82 -23.60 8.32 12.38
CA GLU A 82 -25.07 8.29 12.33
C GLU A 82 -25.69 9.65 11.94
N ASN A 83 -24.97 10.75 12.16
CA ASN A 83 -25.45 12.11 11.92
C ASN A 83 -24.39 12.92 11.16
N PRO A 84 -24.12 12.56 9.89
CA PRO A 84 -23.02 13.15 9.13
C PRO A 84 -23.27 14.65 8.89
N THR A 85 -22.30 15.45 9.30
CA THR A 85 -22.29 16.90 9.06
C THR A 85 -21.00 17.30 8.34
N PRO A 86 -20.97 18.46 7.66
CA PRO A 86 -19.74 18.98 7.05
C PRO A 86 -18.58 19.20 8.05
N VAL A 87 -18.88 19.28 9.35
CA VAL A 87 -17.89 19.47 10.42
C VAL A 87 -17.29 18.14 10.86
N SER A 88 -18.08 17.05 10.90
CA SER A 88 -17.61 15.71 11.27
C SER A 88 -16.89 14.98 10.13
N ALA A 89 -16.96 15.52 8.91
CA ALA A 89 -16.34 14.93 7.74
C ALA A 89 -14.80 14.94 7.80
N ASN A 90 -14.18 13.83 7.39
CA ASN A 90 -12.81 13.87 6.91
C ASN A 90 -12.82 14.46 5.50
N LYS A 91 -11.97 15.47 5.26
CA LYS A 91 -11.91 16.20 3.99
C LYS A 91 -10.77 15.64 3.15
N VAL A 92 -11.10 15.03 2.03
CA VAL A 92 -10.14 14.34 1.16
C VAL A 92 -9.95 15.14 -0.13
N VAL A 93 -8.69 15.47 -0.43
CA VAL A 93 -8.29 16.28 -1.59
C VAL A 93 -7.59 15.45 -2.66
N GLU A 94 -7.75 14.13 -2.60
CA GLU A 94 -7.24 13.14 -3.54
C GLU A 94 -8.30 12.05 -3.78
N ASN A 95 -8.07 11.17 -4.75
CA ASN A 95 -8.98 10.04 -5.03
C ASN A 95 -8.77 8.85 -4.07
N THR A 96 -7.82 8.97 -3.14
CA THR A 96 -7.51 7.93 -2.17
C THR A 96 -7.54 8.48 -0.75
N PHE A 97 -7.94 7.64 0.19
CA PHE A 97 -7.84 7.90 1.62
C PHE A 97 -7.54 6.61 2.36
N THR A 98 -7.08 6.69 3.61
CA THR A 98 -6.88 5.51 4.43
C THR A 98 -7.30 5.80 5.86
N PHE A 99 -8.28 5.05 6.35
CA PHE A 99 -8.54 4.99 7.79
C PHE A 99 -7.56 4.01 8.43
N SER A 100 -6.99 4.41 9.55
CA SER A 100 -6.15 3.54 10.39
C SER A 100 -6.90 3.24 11.68
N ASP A 101 -6.54 2.13 12.33
CA ASP A 101 -7.07 1.72 13.63
C ASP A 101 -8.60 1.60 13.67
N VAL A 102 -9.21 1.19 12.55
CA VAL A 102 -10.64 0.90 12.46
C VAL A 102 -10.94 -0.36 13.28
N PRO A 103 -11.85 -0.29 14.28
CA PRO A 103 -12.26 -1.48 15.05
C PRO A 103 -12.73 -2.60 14.13
N TYR A 104 -12.60 -3.86 14.53
CA TYR A 104 -13.11 -4.97 13.72
C TYR A 104 -14.64 -5.07 13.80
N GLY A 105 -15.31 -5.20 12.66
CA GLY A 105 -16.75 -5.36 12.60
C GLY A 105 -17.38 -4.95 11.27
N GLN A 106 -18.68 -4.71 11.31
CA GLN A 106 -19.43 -4.10 10.20
C GLN A 106 -19.27 -2.58 10.27
N HIS A 107 -19.10 -1.97 9.11
CA HIS A 107 -18.92 -0.54 8.95
C HIS A 107 -19.77 0.01 7.82
N THR A 108 -20.11 1.28 7.93
CA THR A 108 -20.77 2.06 6.90
C THR A 108 -19.88 3.24 6.54
N LEU A 109 -19.41 3.27 5.30
CA LEU A 109 -18.68 4.39 4.72
C LEU A 109 -19.64 5.24 3.90
N MET A 110 -19.73 6.52 4.21
CA MET A 110 -20.43 7.51 3.39
C MET A 110 -19.42 8.48 2.79
N ALA A 111 -19.62 8.85 1.53
CA ALA A 111 -18.86 9.87 0.84
C ALA A 111 -19.79 10.86 0.12
N GLU A 112 -19.41 12.13 0.09
CA GLU A 112 -20.11 13.18 -0.64
C GLU A 112 -19.11 14.04 -1.39
N LEU A 113 -19.42 14.31 -2.66
CA LEU A 113 -18.70 15.30 -3.44
C LEU A 113 -19.24 16.70 -3.12
N VAL A 114 -18.35 17.61 -2.74
CA VAL A 114 -18.70 18.99 -2.39
C VAL A 114 -17.88 19.97 -3.20
N GLY A 115 -18.37 21.21 -3.35
CA GLY A 115 -17.58 22.28 -3.94
C GLY A 115 -16.48 22.81 -3.02
N ASN A 116 -15.59 23.63 -3.57
CA ASN A 116 -14.47 24.29 -2.86
C ASN A 116 -14.84 24.92 -1.51
N THR A 117 -16.08 25.41 -1.36
CA THR A 117 -16.57 26.07 -0.14
C THR A 117 -17.29 25.12 0.81
N HIS A 118 -17.08 23.81 0.70
CA HIS A 118 -17.75 22.75 1.47
C HIS A 118 -19.27 22.64 1.27
N GLN A 119 -19.81 23.32 0.26
CA GLN A 119 -21.24 23.28 -0.07
C GLN A 119 -21.55 22.02 -0.90
N SER A 120 -22.66 21.35 -0.60
CA SER A 120 -23.17 20.25 -1.42
C SER A 120 -23.39 20.69 -2.87
N LEU A 121 -23.11 19.80 -3.81
CA LEU A 121 -23.45 20.00 -5.22
C LEU A 121 -24.98 20.00 -5.43
N THR A 122 -25.43 20.52 -6.57
CA THR A 122 -26.84 20.50 -6.97
C THR A 122 -26.96 19.85 -8.35
N PRO A 123 -27.49 18.61 -8.45
CA PRO A 123 -27.95 17.76 -7.36
C PRO A 123 -26.78 17.21 -6.51
N PRO A 124 -27.02 16.83 -5.24
CA PRO A 124 -26.00 16.22 -4.40
C PRO A 124 -25.47 14.91 -5.00
N GLN A 125 -24.16 14.68 -4.90
CA GLN A 125 -23.51 13.42 -5.26
C GLN A 125 -23.03 12.74 -3.99
N LYS A 126 -23.79 11.76 -3.51
CA LYS A 126 -23.52 11.03 -2.26
C LYS A 126 -23.54 9.54 -2.55
N MET A 127 -22.62 8.81 -1.92
CA MET A 127 -22.53 7.36 -1.98
C MET A 127 -22.37 6.80 -0.58
N THR A 128 -22.95 5.63 -0.36
CA THR A 128 -22.82 4.87 0.87
C THR A 128 -22.47 3.44 0.51
N VAL A 129 -21.50 2.86 1.20
CA VAL A 129 -21.17 1.44 1.10
C VAL A 129 -21.06 0.81 2.47
N ASN A 130 -21.53 -0.43 2.59
CA ASN A 130 -21.34 -1.23 3.79
C ASN A 130 -20.21 -2.23 3.57
N PHE A 131 -19.36 -2.43 4.56
CA PHE A 131 -18.27 -3.39 4.47
C PHE A 131 -17.95 -3.99 5.85
N THR A 132 -17.13 -5.03 5.85
CA THR A 132 -16.66 -5.68 7.07
C THR A 132 -15.15 -5.63 7.11
N ASN A 133 -14.56 -5.37 8.26
CA ASN A 133 -13.15 -5.70 8.47
C ASN A 133 -12.97 -6.81 9.50
N ALA A 134 -11.94 -7.63 9.30
CA ALA A 134 -11.68 -8.81 10.14
C ALA A 134 -10.19 -8.93 10.48
N GLU A 135 -9.89 -9.59 11.59
CA GLU A 135 -8.52 -9.88 11.99
C GLU A 135 -7.79 -10.70 10.93
N ILE A 136 -6.51 -10.38 10.72
CA ILE A 136 -5.61 -11.25 9.96
C ILE A 136 -5.35 -12.46 10.85
N ALA A 137 -5.84 -13.63 10.45
CA ALA A 137 -5.60 -14.86 11.19
C ALA A 137 -4.08 -15.08 11.33
N SER A 138 -3.56 -14.98 12.55
CA SER A 138 -2.17 -15.32 12.85
C SER A 138 -1.95 -16.80 12.53
N SER A 139 -1.02 -17.09 11.63
CA SER A 139 -0.61 -18.45 11.30
C SER A 139 0.28 -19.02 12.42
N GLU A 140 -0.33 -19.37 13.56
CA GLU A 140 0.38 -19.99 14.70
C GLU A 140 -0.01 -21.47 14.93
N ALA A 141 -0.72 -22.09 13.98
CA ALA A 141 -1.13 -23.50 14.07
C ALA A 141 -0.53 -24.43 12.99
N ALA A 142 0.57 -24.02 12.35
CA ALA A 142 1.34 -24.87 11.43
C ALA A 142 2.73 -25.19 11.98
N ALA A 143 2.81 -25.66 13.24
CA ALA A 143 4.05 -26.21 13.78
C ALA A 143 3.79 -27.50 14.57
N THR A 144 4.57 -28.52 14.23
CA THR A 144 4.66 -29.87 14.80
C THR A 144 3.77 -30.95 14.17
N SER A 145 4.00 -31.25 12.88
CA SER A 145 4.03 -32.68 12.53
C SER A 145 5.23 -33.27 13.27
N GLY A 146 4.95 -33.84 14.44
CA GLY A 146 5.95 -34.45 15.29
C GLY A 146 6.68 -35.52 14.49
N PHE A 147 8.01 -35.42 14.45
CA PHE A 147 8.83 -36.50 13.96
C PHE A 147 8.60 -37.73 14.84
N ASP A 148 7.80 -38.68 14.36
CA ASP A 148 7.44 -39.88 15.10
C ASP A 148 8.71 -40.66 15.45
N LYS A 149 8.84 -41.07 16.71
CA LYS A 149 10.00 -41.84 17.20
C LYS A 149 10.24 -43.12 16.40
N ASN A 150 9.18 -43.69 15.83
CA ASN A 150 9.25 -44.89 15.00
C ASN A 150 9.82 -44.56 13.62
N THR A 151 9.37 -43.46 13.01
CA THR A 151 9.92 -42.94 11.74
C THR A 151 11.37 -42.52 11.93
N ALA A 152 11.70 -41.91 13.07
CA ALA A 152 13.07 -41.60 13.49
C ALA A 152 13.96 -42.84 13.56
N LEU A 153 13.47 -43.89 14.22
CA LEU A 153 14.19 -45.14 14.39
C LEU A 153 14.40 -45.83 13.04
N VAL A 154 13.38 -45.85 12.18
CA VAL A 154 13.48 -46.44 10.83
C VAL A 154 14.53 -45.69 10.01
N ILE A 155 14.54 -44.35 10.02
CA ILE A 155 15.56 -43.56 9.31
C ILE A 155 16.96 -43.88 9.84
N LEU A 156 17.15 -43.95 11.16
CA LEU A 156 18.44 -44.30 11.76
C LEU A 156 18.91 -45.70 11.37
N VAL A 157 18.00 -46.68 11.34
CA VAL A 157 18.31 -48.05 10.92
C VAL A 157 18.71 -48.09 9.45
N VAL A 158 17.97 -47.41 8.57
CA VAL A 158 18.26 -47.37 7.13
C VAL A 158 19.63 -46.71 6.89
N VAL A 159 19.91 -45.58 7.55
CA VAL A 159 21.22 -44.91 7.43
C VAL A 159 22.36 -45.80 7.94
N ALA A 160 22.17 -46.48 9.08
CA ALA A 160 23.17 -47.40 9.61
C ALA A 160 23.45 -48.57 8.66
N LEU A 161 22.42 -49.15 8.04
CA LEU A 161 22.57 -50.23 7.06
C LEU A 161 23.33 -49.77 5.80
N VAL A 162 23.06 -48.56 5.31
CA VAL A 162 23.78 -48.00 4.17
C VAL A 162 25.26 -47.78 4.50
N ILE A 163 25.57 -47.27 5.71
CA ILE A 163 26.96 -47.09 6.15
C ILE A 163 27.67 -48.46 6.27
N ILE A 164 27.02 -49.48 6.83
CA ILE A 164 27.58 -50.83 6.93
C ILE A 164 27.84 -51.41 5.53
N ALA A 165 26.88 -51.29 4.62
CA ALA A 165 27.03 -51.76 3.24
C ALA A 165 28.16 -51.04 2.50
N ALA A 166 28.27 -49.72 2.66
CA ALA A 166 29.36 -48.94 2.09
C ALA A 166 30.72 -49.34 2.68
N TRP A 167 30.78 -49.61 3.99
CA TRP A 167 32.00 -50.09 4.64
C TRP A 167 32.37 -51.53 4.23
N TRP A 168 31.38 -52.34 3.86
CA TRP A 168 31.61 -53.67 3.31
C TRP A 168 32.12 -53.60 1.86
N TYR A 169 31.50 -52.73 1.05
CA TYR A 169 31.86 -52.56 -0.35
C TYR A 169 33.26 -51.97 -0.55
N THR A 170 33.72 -51.08 0.35
CA THR A 170 35.09 -50.54 0.30
C THR A 170 36.16 -51.50 0.82
N LYS A 171 35.79 -52.70 1.30
CA LYS A 171 36.74 -53.68 1.83
C LYS A 171 37.23 -54.68 0.78
N GLU A 172 36.65 -54.70 -0.42
CA GLU A 172 36.99 -55.66 -1.48
C GLU A 172 38.03 -55.15 -2.50
N GLU A 173 38.55 -53.93 -2.37
CA GLU A 173 39.55 -53.36 -3.32
C GLU A 173 41.00 -53.30 -2.79
N ASP A 174 41.30 -53.74 -1.56
CA ASP A 174 42.64 -53.61 -0.97
C ASP A 174 43.51 -54.90 -1.00
N GLU A 175 43.12 -55.95 -1.73
CA GLU A 175 43.89 -57.21 -1.78
C GLU A 175 44.44 -57.57 -3.18
N GLU A 176 44.85 -56.62 -4.01
CA GLU A 176 45.81 -56.90 -5.10
C GLU A 176 46.89 -55.81 -5.24
N GLU A 177 48.16 -56.26 -5.18
CA GLU A 177 49.41 -55.58 -5.53
C GLU A 177 49.93 -54.41 -4.64
N ILE A 178 50.94 -54.68 -3.79
CA ILE A 178 52.36 -54.36 -4.05
C ILE A 178 53.24 -54.80 -2.86
N SER A 179 54.24 -55.60 -3.22
CA SER A 179 55.40 -56.08 -2.46
C SER A 179 56.27 -54.98 -1.85
N GLU A 180 56.87 -55.31 -0.70
CA GLU A 180 58.19 -54.88 -0.20
C GLU A 180 58.63 -53.41 -0.39
N THR A 181 58.68 -52.64 0.71
CA THR A 181 59.93 -52.07 1.27
C THR A 181 59.64 -51.14 2.46
N LYS A 182 60.17 -51.49 3.65
CA LYS A 182 60.47 -50.51 4.72
C LYS A 182 61.88 -49.95 4.41
N PRO A 183 62.25 -48.67 4.72
CA PRO A 183 62.25 -48.21 6.11
C PRO A 183 62.19 -46.68 6.41
N LYS A 184 62.04 -46.40 7.72
CA LYS A 184 62.67 -45.31 8.52
C LYS A 184 62.21 -43.84 8.36
N ARG A 185 61.57 -43.39 9.44
CA ARG A 185 62.03 -42.33 10.38
C ARG A 185 62.40 -40.95 9.79
N THR A 186 61.63 -39.93 10.15
CA THR A 186 62.18 -38.59 10.48
C THR A 186 61.38 -37.91 11.59
N LYS A 187 62.14 -37.21 12.43
CA LYS A 187 61.78 -36.61 13.71
C LYS A 187 61.42 -35.12 13.56
N LYS A 188 60.73 -34.58 14.59
CA LYS A 188 60.79 -33.18 15.11
C LYS A 188 60.13 -32.11 14.21
N ALA A 189 59.55 -31.02 14.69
CA ALA A 189 59.44 -30.37 16.01
C ALA A 189 58.14 -29.53 16.03
N ILE A 190 57.35 -29.53 17.09
CA ILE A 190 57.29 -28.50 18.15
C ILE A 190 57.50 -27.06 17.65
N ALA A 191 56.42 -26.27 17.62
CA ALA A 191 56.47 -24.86 18.03
C ALA A 191 55.19 -24.49 18.78
N LYS A 192 55.40 -24.00 20.00
CA LYS A 192 54.45 -23.71 21.07
C LYS A 192 54.39 -22.20 21.23
N LYS A 193 53.19 -21.61 21.30
CA LYS A 193 52.84 -20.43 22.15
C LYS A 193 51.34 -20.15 22.00
N THR A 194 50.47 -20.48 22.95
CA THR A 194 50.05 -19.64 24.12
C THR A 194 49.93 -18.15 23.77
N THR A 195 48.82 -17.44 24.03
CA THR A 195 48.37 -17.12 25.40
C THR A 195 46.93 -16.58 25.46
N ARG A 196 46.18 -17.08 26.45
CA ARG A 196 45.04 -16.54 27.25
C ARG A 196 44.50 -15.13 26.95
N LYS A 197 43.16 -14.96 27.09
CA LYS A 197 42.54 -14.41 28.33
C LYS A 197 41.02 -14.62 28.36
N LYS A 198 40.55 -15.27 29.43
CA LYS A 198 39.15 -15.36 29.86
C LYS A 198 39.14 -14.72 31.26
N THR A 199 38.28 -13.74 31.50
CA THR A 199 37.90 -13.37 32.88
C THR A 199 36.40 -13.14 32.92
N LYS A 200 35.86 -13.66 34.01
CA LYS A 200 34.51 -13.58 34.51
C LYS A 200 34.21 -12.18 35.03
#